data_AF-A0A2P1ULY8-F1
#
_entry.id   AF-A0A2P1ULY8-F1
#
_cell.length_a   1.000
_cell.length_b   1.000
_cell.length_c   1.000
_cell.angle_alpha   90.00
_cell.angle_beta   90.00
_cell.angle_gamma   90.00
#
_symmetry.space_group_name_H-M   'P 1'
#
loop_
_entity.id
_entity.type
_entity.pdbx_description
1 polymer ?
#
loop_
_entity_poly.entity_id
_entity_poly.type
_entity_poly.pdbx_seq_one_letter_code
_entity_poly.pdbx_strand_id
1 'polypeptide(L)' 'MRIQFLLDENLSPDLKISLLRSNPNLDILRVGEPDAPPLGTLDPEILDYVASFQRLLVTNSS' A
#
# COMPACT_ATOMS: atom_id res chain seq x y z
N MET A 1 -9.28 -14.68 7.28
CA MET A 1 -8.31 -14.13 6.31
C MET A 1 -8.11 -12.66 6.62
N ARG A 2 -6.86 -12.19 6.69
CA ARG A 2 -6.53 -10.77 6.88
C ARG A 2 -6.17 -10.20 5.52
N ILE A 3 -6.88 -9.16 5.08
CA ILE A 3 -6.57 -8.48 3.82
C ILE A 3 -5.40 -7.54 4.09
N GLN A 4 -4.36 -7.64 3.26
CA GLN A 4 -3.17 -6.78 3.32
C GLN A 4 -3.25 -5.75 2.21
N PHE A 5 -3.07 -4.48 2.53
CA PHE A 5 -3.14 -3.39 1.58
C PHE A 5 -1.75 -2.81 1.32
N LEU A 6 -1.53 -2.37 0.09
CA LEU A 6 -0.43 -1.48 -0.27
C LEU A 6 -1.04 -0.21 -0.86
N LEU A 7 -0.77 0.94 -0.25
CA LEU A 7 -1.11 2.24 -0.80
C LEU A 7 -0.02 2.68 -1.78
N ASP A 8 -0.45 3.17 -2.93
CA ASP A 8 0.40 3.84 -3.91
C ASP A 8 1.08 5.10 -3.33
N GLU A 9 2.25 5.45 -3.85
CA GLU A 9 3.00 6.62 -3.42
C GLU A 9 2.32 7.95 -3.77
N ASN A 10 1.39 7.96 -4.71
CA ASN A 10 0.62 9.14 -5.11
C ASN A 10 -0.58 9.40 -4.19
N LEU A 11 -0.93 8.44 -3.33
CA LEU A 11 -1.99 8.63 -2.34
C LEU A 11 -1.48 9.41 -1.12
N SER A 12 -2.38 10.26 -0.59
CA SER A 12 -2.09 11.04 0.61
C SER A 12 -1.72 10.13 1.79
N PRO A 13 -0.61 10.40 2.50
CA PRO A 13 -0.25 9.71 3.74
C PRO A 13 -1.36 9.75 4.81
N ASP A 14 -2.19 10.80 4.81
CA ASP A 14 -3.30 10.96 5.75
C ASP A 14 -4.38 9.89 5.61
N LEU A 15 -4.48 9.26 4.43
CA LEU A 15 -5.40 8.15 4.20
C LEU A 15 -5.04 6.96 5.10
N LYS A 16 -3.76 6.58 5.16
CA LYS A 16 -3.28 5.49 6.03
C LYS A 16 -3.59 5.79 7.50
N ILE A 17 -3.30 7.01 7.94
CA ILE A 17 -3.55 7.46 9.32
C ILE A 17 -5.05 7.35 9.65
N SER A 18 -5.91 7.83 8.76
CA SER A 18 -7.36 7.83 8.97
C SER A 18 -7.93 6.42 8.99
N LEU A 19 -7.46 5.53 8.10
CA LEU A 19 -7.85 4.12 8.08
C LEU A 19 -7.44 3.39 9.36
N LEU A 20 -6.21 3.62 9.84
CA LEU A 20 -5.72 3.01 11.08
C LEU A 20 -6.43 3.56 12.33
N ARG A 21 -6.85 4.83 12.34
CA ARG A 21 -7.70 5.36 13.41
C ARG A 21 -9.06 4.67 13.46
N SER A 22 -9.65 4.37 12.30
CA SER A 22 -10.94 3.68 12.22
C SER A 22 -10.83 2.17 12.48
N ASN A 23 -9.74 1.54 12.06
CA ASN A 23 -9.48 0.12 12.28
C ASN A 23 -7.97 -0.12 12.54
N PRO A 24 -7.54 -0.13 13.82
CA PRO A 24 -6.13 -0.31 14.18
C PRO A 24 -5.51 -1.65 13.77
N ASN A 25 -6.35 -2.66 13.49
CA ASN A 25 -5.90 -3.99 13.10
C ASN A 25 -5.71 -4.16 11.59
N LEU A 26 -5.91 -3.10 10.81
CA LEU A 26 -5.76 -3.14 9.35
C LEU A 26 -4.29 -3.35 8.97
N ASP A 27 -4.01 -4.30 8.08
CA ASP A 27 -2.67 -4.53 7.56
C ASP A 27 -2.48 -3.64 6.33
N ILE A 28 -1.74 -2.55 6.49
CA ILE A 28 -1.59 -1.51 5.46
C ILE A 28 -0.17 -0.98 5.46
N LEU A 29 0.47 -1.08 4.29
CA LEU A 29 1.72 -0.42 3.98
C LEU A 29 1.50 0.64 2.92
N ARG A 30 2.48 1.52 2.75
CA ARG A 30 2.56 2.49 1.66
C ARG A 30 3.90 2.36 0.96
N VAL A 31 3.91 2.52 -0.37
CA VAL A 31 5.16 2.67 -1.13
C VAL A 31 6.03 3.78 -0.50
N GLY A 32 7.31 3.47 -0.29
CA GLY A 32 8.28 4.29 0.42
C GLY A 32 8.48 3.94 1.90
N GLU A 33 7.71 3.01 2.47
CA GLU A 33 7.92 2.52 3.84
C GLU A 33 8.94 1.37 3.91
N PRO A 34 9.56 1.11 5.09
CA PRO A 34 10.65 0.13 5.22
C PRO A 34 10.35 -1.29 4.71
N ASP A 35 9.09 -1.73 4.77
CA ASP A 35 8.65 -3.08 4.34
C ASP A 35 7.92 -3.09 2.99
N ALA A 36 7.95 -1.96 2.28
CA ALA A 36 7.31 -1.75 0.99
C ALA A 36 8.35 -1.40 -0.09
N PRO A 37 7.97 -1.44 -1.39
CA PRO A 37 8.84 -0.92 -2.43
C PRO A 37 9.22 0.54 -2.18
N PRO A 38 10.44 0.97 -2.55
CA PRO A 38 10.87 2.36 -2.38
C PRO A 38 10.05 3.33 -3.23
N LEU A 39 10.14 4.62 -2.92
CA LEU A 39 9.54 5.66 -3.76
C LEU A 39 10.13 5.63 -5.18
N GLY A 40 9.30 5.91 -6.19
CA GLY A 40 9.67 5.86 -7.61
C GLY A 40 9.84 4.45 -8.17
N THR A 41 9.39 3.41 -7.45
CA THR A 41 9.33 2.04 -8.00
C THR A 41 8.39 2.02 -9.19
N LEU A 42 8.79 1.38 -10.29
CA LEU A 42 7.97 1.28 -11.50
C LEU A 42 6.72 0.42 -11.25
N ASP A 43 5.62 0.77 -11.91
CA ASP A 43 4.35 0.04 -11.77
C ASP A 43 4.47 -1.48 -11.96
N PRO A 44 5.23 -2.02 -12.94
CA PRO A 44 5.39 -3.47 -13.06
C PRO A 44 6.03 -4.12 -11.83
N GLU A 45 7.00 -3.46 -11.20
CA GLU A 45 7.67 -3.96 -10.00
C GLU A 45 6.73 -3.87 -8.77
N ILE A 46 5.89 -2.83 -8.71
CA ILE A 46 4.82 -2.74 -7.70
C ILE A 46 3.82 -3.89 -7.87
N LEU A 47 3.42 -4.20 -9.10
CA LEU A 47 2.50 -5.30 -9.41
C LEU A 47 3.10 -6.67 -9.02
N ASP A 48 4.37 -6.90 -9.32
CA ASP A 48 5.09 -8.11 -8.91
C ASP A 48 5.19 -8.24 -7.38
N TYR A 49 5.43 -7.14 -6.67
CA TYR A 49 5.43 -7.10 -5.21
C TYR A 49 4.05 -7.46 -4.65
N VAL A 50 2.98 -6.80 -5.08
CA VAL A 50 1.64 -7.07 -4.51
C VAL A 50 1.17 -8.48 -4.80
N ALA A 51 1.53 -9.05 -5.96
CA ALA A 51 1.28 -10.45 -6.28
C ALA A 51 2.06 -11.40 -5.36
N SER A 52 3.35 -11.15 -5.15
CA SER A 52 4.22 -12.00 -4.32
C SER A 52 3.82 -11.99 -2.85
N PHE A 53 3.43 -10.82 -2.33
CA PHE A 53 3.07 -10.64 -0.93
C PHE A 53 1.56 -10.80 -0.65
N GLN A 54 0.76 -11.12 -1.68
CA GLN A 54 -0.70 -11.27 -1.59
C GLN A 54 -1.35 -10.02 -0.97
N ARG A 55 -0.95 -8.85 -1.47
CA ARG A 55 -1.45 -7.53 -1.08
C ARG A 55 -2.41 -7.00 -2.15
N LEU A 56 -3.38 -6.20 -1.73
CA LEU A 56 -4.23 -5.42 -2.61
C LEU A 56 -3.62 -4.03 -2.80
N LEU A 57 -3.29 -3.69 -4.04
CA LEU A 57 -2.86 -2.34 -4.41
C LEU A 57 -4.06 -1.40 -4.37
N VAL A 58 -3.92 -0.28 -3.67
CA VAL A 58 -4.85 0.84 -3.68
C VAL A 58 -4.15 1.98 -4.38
N THR A 59 -4.68 2.39 -5.52
CA THR A 59 -4.14 3.47 -6.36
C THR A 59 -5.29 4.30 -6.92
N ASN A 60 -4.99 5.48 -7.47
CA ASN A 60 -5.95 6.29 -8.19
C ASN A 60 -5.81 6.04 -9.70
N SER A 61 -6.87 5.57 -10.35
CA SER A 61 -6.95 5.60 -11.81
C SER A 61 -7.34 7.00 -12.24
N SER A 62 -6.37 7.88 -12.44
CA SER A 62 -6.58 9.13 -13.19
C SER A 62 -6.83 8.86 -14.67
#